data_AF-A0A2N5A1W0-F1
#
_entry.id   AF-A0A2N5A1W0-F1
#
_cell.length_a   1.000
_cell.length_b   1.000
_cell.length_c   1.000
_cell.angle_alpha   90.00
_cell.angle_beta   90.00
_cell.angle_gamma   90.00
#
_symmetry.space_group_name_H-M   'P 1'
#
loop_
_entity.id
_entity.type
_entity.pdbx_description
1 polymer ?
#
loop_
_entity_poly.entity_id
_entity_poly.type
_entity_poly.pdbx_seq_one_letter_code
_entity_poly.pdbx_strand_id
1 'polypeptide(L)'
;MKNTVLIKKIKSKKGFSLLELLLVLGIIAALVVAAFIVYPKVQASQRAQAESNNIATIQAGVKALYTSASSFTGLTNSVAVQAKIFPDNMLSGSGSSATPINAFKGNVVVESAD
;
A
#
# COMPACT_ATOMS: atom_id res chain seq x y z
N MET A 1 49.02 61.87 18.77
CA MET A 1 47.68 61.24 18.69
C MET A 1 47.79 60.08 17.71
N LYS A 2 47.57 58.83 18.15
CA LYS A 2 47.67 57.63 17.28
C LYS A 2 46.24 57.18 16.94
N ASN A 3 45.89 57.23 15.65
CA ASN A 3 44.60 56.74 15.17
C ASN A 3 44.70 55.23 14.91
N THR A 4 44.07 54.44 15.77
CA THR A 4 43.99 52.98 15.58
C THR A 4 42.82 52.66 14.66
N VAL A 5 43.12 52.21 13.44
CA VAL A 5 42.10 51.77 12.47
C VAL A 5 41.65 50.36 12.83
N LEU A 6 40.37 50.18 13.15
CA LEU A 6 39.75 48.88 13.40
C LEU A 6 39.41 48.19 12.05
N ILE A 7 40.19 47.16 11.67
CA ILE A 7 39.90 46.35 10.48
C ILE A 7 38.88 45.26 10.83
N LYS A 8 37.63 45.41 10.35
CA LYS A 8 36.56 44.42 10.51
C LYS A 8 36.83 43.20 9.63
N LYS A 9 37.11 42.04 10.24
CA LYS A 9 37.36 40.77 9.54
C LYS A 9 36.05 40.15 9.04
N ILE A 10 35.75 40.24 7.75
CA ILE A 10 34.59 39.55 7.13
C ILE A 10 34.96 38.06 7.00
N LYS A 11 34.29 37.18 7.76
CA LYS A 11 34.46 35.73 7.61
C LYS A 11 33.76 35.28 6.32
N SER A 12 34.51 34.78 5.35
CA SER A 12 33.94 34.08 4.19
C SER A 12 33.21 32.82 4.64
N LYS A 13 31.95 32.66 4.24
CA LYS A 13 31.20 31.41 4.44
C LYS A 13 31.70 30.43 3.38
N LYS A 14 32.22 29.27 3.80
CA LYS A 14 32.52 28.18 2.86
C LYS A 14 31.21 27.68 2.26
N GLY A 15 31.03 27.87 0.95
CA GLY A 15 29.95 27.27 0.18
C GLY A 15 30.36 25.91 -0.38
N PHE A 16 29.39 25.18 -0.94
CA PHE A 16 29.67 23.94 -1.65
C PHE A 16 30.45 24.19 -2.93
N SER A 17 31.42 23.33 -3.20
CA SER A 17 32.11 23.29 -4.48
C SER A 17 31.18 22.77 -5.58
N LEU A 18 31.43 23.19 -6.83
CA LEU A 18 30.72 22.68 -8.00
C LEU A 18 30.85 21.15 -8.13
N LEU A 19 32.02 20.60 -7.78
CA LEU A 19 32.24 19.15 -7.82
C LEU A 19 31.42 18.41 -6.74
N GLU A 20 31.27 19.00 -5.56
CA GLU A 20 30.45 18.42 -4.48
C GLU A 20 28.98 18.40 -4.88
N LEU A 21 28.48 19.48 -5.48
CA LEU A 21 27.12 19.54 -6.01
C LEU A 21 26.88 18.51 -7.11
N LEU A 22 27.81 18.38 -8.07
CA LEU A 22 27.69 17.40 -9.15
C LEU A 22 27.67 15.95 -8.62
N LEU A 23 28.53 15.65 -7.65
CA LEU A 23 28.58 14.32 -7.02
C LEU A 23 27.25 14.02 -6.31
N VAL A 24 26.72 14.96 -5.53
CA VAL A 24 25.44 14.80 -4.83
C VAL A 24 24.30 14.57 -5.82
N LEU A 25 24.25 15.35 -6.91
CA LEU A 25 23.24 15.19 -7.95
C LEU A 25 23.32 13.81 -8.63
N GLY A 26 24.53 13.30 -8.90
CA GLY A 26 24.73 11.96 -9.44
C GLY A 26 24.19 10.85 -8.53
N ILE A 27 24.43 10.96 -7.22
CA ILE A 27 23.90 10.01 -6.23
C ILE A 27 22.37 10.08 -6.18
N ILE A 28 21.79 11.28 -6.12
CA ILE A 28 20.34 11.46 -6.09
C ILE A 28 19.71 10.86 -7.35
N ALA A 29 20.28 11.11 -8.53
CA ALA A 29 19.78 10.55 -9.78
C ALA A 29 19.77 9.02 -9.76
N ALA A 30 20.84 8.39 -9.28
CA ALA A 30 20.90 6.93 -9.16
C ALA A 30 19.84 6.37 -8.18
N LEU A 31 19.64 7.02 -7.03
CA LEU A 31 18.63 6.62 -6.06
C LEU A 31 17.21 6.71 -6.62
N VAL A 32 16.91 7.76 -7.39
CA VAL A 32 15.60 7.95 -8.03
C VAL A 32 15.32 6.82 -9.03
N VAL A 33 16.30 6.47 -9.88
CA VAL A 33 16.16 5.35 -10.83
C VAL A 33 15.91 4.03 -10.10
N ALA A 34 16.66 3.76 -9.03
CA ALA A 34 16.47 2.56 -8.21
C ALA A 34 15.06 2.51 -7.60
N ALA A 35 14.56 3.63 -7.07
CA ALA A 35 13.22 3.72 -6.50
C ALA A 35 12.13 3.41 -7.53
N PHE A 36 12.24 3.92 -8.76
CA PHE A 36 11.29 3.63 -9.84
C PHE A 36 11.23 2.15 -10.23
N ILE A 37 12.33 1.41 -10.10
CA ILE A 37 12.35 -0.02 -10.40
C ILE A 37 11.74 -0.85 -9.26
N VAL A 38 12.02 -0.47 -8.00
CA VAL A 38 11.61 -1.22 -6.82
C VAL A 38 10.16 -0.94 -6.42
N TYR A 39 9.71 0.31 -6.52
CA TYR A 39 8.40 0.74 -6.04
C TYR A 39 7.23 -0.05 -6.67
N PRO A 40 7.14 -0.23 -8.00
CA PRO A 40 6.05 -1.01 -8.60
C PRO A 40 6.03 -2.46 -8.13
N LYS A 41 7.22 -3.06 -7.94
CA LYS A 41 7.36 -4.46 -7.48
C LYS A 41 6.85 -4.60 -6.05
N VAL A 42 7.24 -3.70 -5.15
CA VAL A 42 6.77 -3.69 -3.76
C VAL A 42 5.27 -3.42 -3.71
N GLN A 43 4.76 -2.48 -4.50
CA GLN A 43 3.33 -2.19 -4.58
C GLN A 43 2.53 -3.43 -5.03
N ALA A 44 2.97 -4.12 -6.09
CA ALA A 44 2.34 -5.33 -6.57
C ALA A 44 2.39 -6.46 -5.52
N SER A 45 3.56 -6.65 -4.89
CA SER A 45 3.74 -7.64 -3.81
C SER A 45 2.82 -7.38 -2.62
N GLN A 46 2.72 -6.13 -2.17
CA GLN A 46 1.82 -5.77 -1.08
C GLN A 46 0.34 -5.97 -1.43
N ARG A 47 -0.07 -5.64 -2.67
CA ARG A 47 -1.44 -5.93 -3.14
C ARG A 47 -1.72 -7.42 -3.17
N ALA A 48 -0.79 -8.23 -3.67
CA ALA A 48 -0.94 -9.69 -3.70
C ALA A 48 -1.00 -10.29 -2.28
N GLN A 49 -0.16 -9.81 -1.36
CA GLN A 49 -0.19 -10.26 0.03
C GLN A 49 -1.49 -9.88 0.74
N ALA A 50 -1.98 -8.65 0.53
CA ALA A 50 -3.26 -8.21 1.08
C ALA A 50 -4.41 -9.08 0.54
N GLU A 51 -4.42 -9.37 -0.75
CA GLU A 51 -5.43 -10.25 -1.35
C GLU A 51 -5.35 -11.68 -0.83
N SER A 52 -4.15 -12.24 -0.67
CA SER A 52 -3.97 -13.57 -0.06
C SER A 52 -4.52 -13.63 1.37
N ASN A 53 -4.31 -12.57 2.16
CA ASN A 53 -4.85 -12.48 3.51
C ASN A 53 -6.38 -12.35 3.47
N ASN A 54 -6.91 -11.54 2.57
CA ASN A 54 -8.35 -11.39 2.37
C ASN A 54 -9.01 -12.73 2.02
N ILE A 55 -8.43 -13.52 1.11
CA ILE A 55 -8.92 -14.86 0.75
C ILE A 55 -8.93 -15.79 1.96
N ALA A 56 -7.86 -15.80 2.77
CA ALA A 56 -7.80 -16.60 3.98
C ALA A 56 -8.89 -16.19 4.99
N THR A 57 -9.14 -14.88 5.16
CA THR A 57 -10.22 -14.36 6.00
C THR A 57 -11.59 -14.80 5.48
N ILE A 58 -11.84 -14.68 4.17
CA ILE A 58 -13.10 -15.11 3.55
C ILE A 58 -13.30 -16.61 3.77
N GLN A 59 -12.28 -17.44 3.50
CA GLN A 59 -12.36 -18.88 3.69
C GLN A 59 -12.67 -19.25 5.14
N ALA A 60 -12.00 -18.61 6.10
CA ALA A 60 -12.26 -18.82 7.52
C ALA A 60 -13.69 -18.39 7.91
N GLY A 61 -14.16 -17.25 7.41
CA GLY A 61 -15.50 -16.74 7.65
C GLY A 61 -16.60 -17.64 7.06
N VAL A 62 -16.42 -18.13 5.83
CA VAL A 62 -17.32 -19.11 5.21
C VAL A 62 -17.36 -20.40 6.03
N LYS A 63 -16.19 -20.94 6.39
CA LYS A 63 -16.11 -22.17 7.20
C LYS A 63 -16.75 -21.99 8.58
N ALA A 64 -16.59 -20.84 9.21
CA ALA A 64 -17.24 -20.53 10.48
C ALA A 64 -18.76 -20.42 10.34
N LEU A 65 -19.27 -19.75 9.30
CA LEU A 65 -20.70 -19.58 9.05
C LEU A 65 -21.41 -20.91 8.80
N TYR A 66 -20.74 -21.84 8.12
CA TYR A 66 -21.29 -23.15 7.75
C TYR A 66 -20.74 -24.31 8.60
N THR A 67 -20.12 -24.03 9.75
CA THR A 67 -19.43 -25.04 10.57
C THR A 67 -20.33 -26.21 11.02
N SER A 68 -21.62 -25.95 11.20
CA SER A 68 -22.63 -26.95 11.58
C SER A 68 -23.52 -27.40 10.42
N ALA A 69 -23.31 -26.83 9.23
CA ALA A 69 -24.05 -27.19 8.03
C ALA A 69 -23.35 -28.38 7.35
N SER A 70 -24.15 -29.28 6.77
CA SER A 70 -23.63 -30.40 5.97
C SER A 70 -23.17 -29.99 4.57
N SER A 71 -23.48 -28.76 4.14
CA SER A 71 -23.19 -28.22 2.82
C SER A 71 -23.10 -26.69 2.87
N PHE A 72 -22.53 -26.10 1.81
CA PHE A 72 -22.50 -24.65 1.61
C PHE A 72 -23.71 -24.14 0.81
N THR A 73 -24.77 -24.95 0.64
CA THR A 73 -25.96 -24.58 -0.15
C THR A 73 -26.53 -23.24 0.33
N GLY A 74 -26.83 -22.35 -0.63
CA GLY A 74 -27.32 -21.00 -0.35
C GLY A 74 -26.21 -19.97 -0.06
N LEU A 75 -24.93 -20.37 -0.09
CA LEU A 75 -23.83 -19.42 -0.09
C LEU A 75 -23.91 -18.56 -1.37
N THR A 76 -24.10 -17.26 -1.16
CA THR A 76 -24.07 -16.24 -2.22
C THR A 76 -23.32 -15.03 -1.71
N ASN A 77 -22.89 -14.15 -2.61
CA ASN A 77 -22.28 -12.87 -2.24
C ASN A 77 -23.13 -12.06 -1.26
N SER A 78 -24.45 -12.00 -1.45
CA SER A 78 -25.34 -11.23 -0.56
C SER A 78 -25.34 -11.78 0.86
N VAL A 79 -25.40 -13.11 1.01
CA VAL A 79 -25.30 -13.77 2.33
C VAL A 79 -23.94 -13.53 2.96
N ALA A 80 -22.85 -13.65 2.20
CA ALA A 80 -21.50 -13.45 2.71
C ALA A 80 -21.21 -11.99 3.10
N VAL A 81 -21.75 -11.01 2.37
CA VAL A 81 -21.68 -9.57 2.72
C VAL A 81 -22.47 -9.30 4.00
N GLN A 82 -23.70 -9.82 4.11
CA GLN A 82 -24.52 -9.67 5.31
C GLN A 82 -23.90 -10.34 6.54
N ALA A 83 -23.25 -11.48 6.35
CA ALA A 83 -22.50 -12.19 7.38
C ALA A 83 -21.14 -11.54 7.71
N LYS A 84 -20.79 -10.42 7.06
CA LYS A 84 -19.53 -9.70 7.24
C LYS A 84 -18.28 -10.58 7.07
N ILE A 85 -18.35 -11.52 6.13
CA ILE A 85 -17.24 -12.42 5.78
C ILE A 85 -16.18 -11.68 4.97
N PHE A 86 -16.61 -10.79 4.07
CA PHE A 86 -15.71 -9.94 3.31
C PHE A 86 -15.12 -8.85 4.20
N PRO A 87 -13.80 -8.63 4.18
CA PRO A 87 -13.20 -7.51 4.89
C PRO A 87 -13.59 -6.18 4.25
N ASP A 88 -13.64 -5.11 5.05
CA ASP A 88 -14.13 -3.78 4.61
C ASP A 88 -13.36 -3.19 3.42
N ASN A 89 -12.06 -3.49 3.30
CA ASN A 89 -11.21 -3.04 2.19
C ASN A 89 -11.58 -3.67 0.84
N MET A 90 -12.41 -4.72 0.84
CA MET A 90 -12.93 -5.36 -0.36
C MET A 90 -14.34 -4.89 -0.72
N LEU A 91 -15.03 -4.13 0.12
CA LEU A 91 -16.41 -3.75 -0.14
C LEU A 91 -16.45 -2.42 -0.92
N SER A 92 -17.11 -2.45 -2.08
CA SER A 92 -17.48 -1.25 -2.81
C SER A 92 -18.96 -0.95 -2.59
N GLY A 93 -19.26 0.26 -2.09
CA GLY A 93 -20.60 0.63 -1.65
C GLY A 93 -20.83 0.39 -0.16
N SER A 94 -22.07 0.41 0.28
CA SER A 94 -22.44 0.29 1.70
C SER A 94 -23.67 -0.60 1.90
N GLY A 95 -23.78 -1.15 3.11
CA GLY A 95 -24.88 -2.02 3.51
C GLY A 95 -24.88 -3.38 2.81
N SER A 96 -26.04 -4.05 2.82
CA SER A 96 -26.20 -5.42 2.29
C SER A 96 -26.07 -5.53 0.77
N SER A 97 -25.98 -4.40 0.06
CA SER A 97 -25.79 -4.33 -1.40
C SER A 97 -24.34 -4.03 -1.79
N ALA A 98 -23.42 -3.96 -0.83
CA ALA A 98 -22.01 -3.75 -1.13
C ALA A 98 -21.48 -4.88 -2.01
N THR A 99 -20.73 -4.50 -3.06
CA THR A 99 -20.17 -5.46 -4.01
C THR A 99 -18.72 -5.75 -3.63
N PRO A 100 -18.36 -7.03 -3.39
CA PRO A 100 -16.99 -7.39 -3.09
C PRO A 100 -16.10 -7.26 -4.34
N ILE A 101 -15.00 -6.54 -4.18
CA ILE A 101 -13.97 -6.27 -5.17
C ILE A 101 -12.59 -6.62 -4.60
N ASN A 102 -11.71 -7.15 -5.45
CA ASN A 102 -10.35 -7.48 -5.03
C ASN A 102 -9.40 -6.28 -5.10
N ALA A 103 -8.16 -6.47 -4.63
CA ALA A 103 -7.10 -5.46 -4.70
C ALA A 103 -6.78 -4.97 -6.14
N PHE A 104 -7.22 -5.71 -7.16
CA PHE A 104 -7.04 -5.44 -8.59
C PHE A 104 -8.29 -4.84 -9.25
N LYS A 105 -9.32 -4.47 -8.46
CA LYS A 105 -10.60 -3.90 -8.93
C LYS A 105 -11.48 -4.86 -9.74
N GLY A 106 -11.18 -6.15 -9.71
CA GLY A 106 -12.06 -7.19 -10.24
C GLY A 106 -13.16 -7.58 -9.25
N ASN A 107 -14.31 -8.01 -9.77
CA ASN A 107 -15.39 -8.58 -8.97
C ASN A 107 -14.95 -9.89 -8.31
N VAL A 108 -15.41 -10.10 -7.08
CA VAL A 108 -15.21 -11.35 -6.33
C VAL A 108 -16.55 -12.06 -6.19
N VAL A 109 -16.56 -13.37 -6.42
CA VAL A 109 -17.74 -14.21 -6.25
C VAL A 109 -17.40 -15.32 -5.25
N VAL A 110 -18.32 -15.56 -4.32
CA VAL A 110 -18.32 -16.74 -3.45
C VAL A 110 -19.60 -17.51 -3.73
N GLU A 111 -19.44 -18.80 -4.01
CA GLU A 111 -20.50 -19.72 -4.34
C GLU A 111 -20.17 -21.09 -3.75
N SER A 112 -21.20 -21.90 -3.51
CA SER A 112 -20.99 -23.32 -3.22
C SER A 112 -20.49 -24.02 -4.47
N ALA A 113 -19.43 -24.82 -4.33
CA ALA A 113 -19.09 -25.81 -5.33
C ALA A 113 -20.11 -26.94 -5.20
N ASP A 114 -21.09 -26.97 -6.11
CA ASP A 114 -22.04 -28.09 -6.22
C ASP A 114 -21.33 -29.39 -6.62
#